data_AF-A0A8H7DLU5-F1
#
_entry.id   AF-A0A8H7DLU5-F1
#
_cell.length_a   1.000
_cell.length_b   1.000
_cell.length_c   1.000
_cell.angle_alpha   90.00
_cell.angle_beta   90.00
_cell.angle_gamma   90.00
#
_symmetry.space_group_name_H-M   'P 1'
#
loop_
_entity.id
_entity.type
_entity.pdbx_description
1 polymer ?
#
loop_
_entity_poly.entity_id
_entity_poly.type
_entity_poly.pdbx_seq_one_letter_code
_entity_poly.pdbx_strand_id
1 'polypeptide(L)'
;MHVRYTLERSPHSPHFSLILLPSTTKMSGSWTDGIALKIVNVLVYFLFLGSNIYTYASGTTHYGGKETYITPAPWAFLIWSLIHLLLLGTVVYQFFGGKGVIIDGISWRFPLLVVLNAIYVNVWVKGYYPVAFVFALFVSSAVTHIYYVVKKYHVSENLGDELFVHLPFSLYHGWTTVLVVVTAFQAFGVNAATHGAGIWTKVFVFLALFFLEGTAATYAFSSPEGDLPASIAIAWSLFAIFAQQSGSGFVHWSALVFAILALVWVSKAAYGLFVRSRGGIRLHDEERAPLVPGA
;
A
#
# COMPACT_ATOMS: atom_id res chain seq x y z
N MET A 1 -21.46 -15.85 27.22
CA MET A 1 -20.46 -16.26 28.22
C MET A 1 -20.21 -17.75 28.00
N HIS A 2 -19.17 -18.11 27.23
CA HIS A 2 -18.84 -19.52 26.96
C HIS A 2 -17.47 -19.82 27.57
N VAL A 3 -17.46 -20.66 28.60
CA VAL A 3 -16.24 -21.20 29.22
C VAL A 3 -15.88 -22.46 28.43
N ARG A 4 -14.70 -22.50 27.80
CA ARG A 4 -14.15 -23.74 27.22
C ARG A 4 -13.39 -24.49 28.31
N TYR A 5 -13.70 -25.77 28.49
CA TYR A 5 -12.99 -26.68 29.37
C TYR A 5 -12.18 -27.64 28.52
N THR A 6 -10.90 -27.82 28.84
CA THR A 6 -10.06 -28.90 28.30
C THR A 6 -9.63 -29.80 29.45
N LEU A 7 -9.87 -31.09 29.28
CA LEU A 7 -9.54 -32.14 30.23
C LEU A 7 -8.20 -32.76 29.84
N GLU A 8 -7.16 -32.54 30.62
CA GLU A 8 -5.84 -33.14 30.41
C GLU A 8 -5.58 -34.24 31.44
N ARG A 9 -5.06 -35.39 30.99
CA ARG A 9 -4.85 -36.58 31.81
C ARG A 9 -3.44 -36.56 32.41
N SER A 10 -3.32 -36.41 33.72
CA SER A 10 -2.04 -36.59 34.43
C SER A 10 -1.67 -38.08 34.45
N PRO A 11 -0.40 -38.48 34.18
CA PRO A 11 -0.01 -39.89 34.15
C PRO A 11 -0.03 -40.61 35.51
N HIS A 12 -0.24 -39.88 36.62
CA HIS A 12 0.00 -40.40 37.98
C HIS A 12 -1.12 -40.18 39.00
N SER A 13 -2.35 -39.86 38.59
CA SER A 13 -3.50 -39.77 39.52
C SER A 13 -4.85 -39.95 38.79
N PRO A 14 -5.83 -40.67 39.38
CA PRO A 14 -7.16 -40.83 38.80
C PRO A 14 -8.08 -39.60 38.99
N HIS A 15 -7.58 -38.50 39.55
CA HIS A 15 -8.36 -37.27 39.74
C HIS A 15 -8.18 -36.28 38.58
N PHE A 16 -9.29 -35.93 37.93
CA PHE A 16 -9.35 -34.83 36.97
C PHE A 16 -9.19 -33.49 37.70
N SER A 17 -8.09 -32.77 37.43
CA SER A 17 -7.92 -31.39 37.88
C SER A 17 -8.43 -30.43 36.81
N LEU A 18 -9.47 -29.67 37.15
CA LEU A 18 -10.03 -28.62 36.29
C LEU A 18 -9.10 -27.40 36.34
N ILE A 19 -8.24 -27.24 35.33
CA ILE A 19 -7.39 -26.04 35.21
C ILE A 19 -8.24 -24.91 34.60
N LEU A 20 -8.59 -23.92 35.41
CA LEU A 20 -9.17 -22.67 34.94
C LEU A 20 -8.07 -21.87 34.22
N LEU A 21 -8.06 -21.92 32.88
CA LEU A 21 -7.28 -20.95 32.11
C LEU A 21 -7.95 -19.58 32.28
N PRO A 22 -7.20 -18.53 32.66
CA PRO A 22 -7.77 -17.19 32.73
C PRO A 22 -8.29 -16.80 31.36
N SER A 23 -9.56 -16.42 31.29
CA SER A 23 -10.12 -15.81 30.08
C SER A 23 -9.29 -14.57 29.78
N THR A 24 -8.61 -14.53 28.64
CA THR A 24 -8.03 -13.29 28.12
C THR A 24 -9.18 -12.38 27.71
N THR A 25 -9.77 -11.69 28.68
CA THR A 25 -10.49 -10.46 28.41
C THR A 25 -9.50 -9.55 27.68
N LYS A 26 -9.70 -9.31 26.37
CA LYS A 26 -9.08 -8.17 25.68
C LYS A 26 -9.45 -6.97 26.55
N MET A 27 -8.57 -6.52 27.45
CA MET A 27 -8.77 -5.26 28.16
C MET A 27 -8.88 -4.23 27.06
N SER A 28 -10.06 -3.63 26.90
CA SER A 28 -10.26 -2.55 25.95
C SER A 28 -9.32 -1.43 26.39
N GLY A 29 -8.19 -1.30 25.70
CA GLY A 29 -7.21 -0.26 26.00
C GLY A 29 -7.90 1.09 26.02
N SER A 30 -7.50 1.95 26.96
CA SER A 30 -8.04 3.31 27.02
C SER A 30 -7.73 4.03 25.71
N TRP A 31 -8.58 4.98 25.30
CA TRP A 31 -8.29 5.83 24.13
C TRP A 31 -6.98 6.62 24.30
N THR A 32 -6.51 6.80 25.54
CA THR A 32 -5.22 7.40 25.91
C THR A 32 -4.02 6.47 25.76
N ASP A 33 -4.22 5.18 25.51
CA ASP A 33 -3.09 4.24 25.36
C ASP A 33 -2.29 4.58 24.10
N GLY A 34 -0.98 4.72 24.25
CA GLY A 34 -0.10 5.13 23.15
C GLY A 34 -0.33 6.58 22.67
N ILE A 35 -0.90 7.45 23.52
CA ILE A 35 -1.30 8.82 23.13
C ILE A 35 -0.17 9.63 22.47
N ALA A 36 1.08 9.46 22.91
CA ALA A 36 2.22 10.14 22.32
C ALA A 36 2.35 9.82 20.83
N LEU A 37 2.30 8.53 20.46
CA LEU A 37 2.39 8.12 19.05
C LEU A 37 1.12 8.52 18.28
N LYS A 38 -0.06 8.48 18.90
CA LYS A 38 -1.30 8.97 18.27
C LYS A 38 -1.19 10.45 17.89
N ILE A 39 -0.70 11.29 18.80
CA ILE A 39 -0.47 12.71 18.55
C ILE A 39 0.57 12.90 17.44
N VAL A 40 1.69 12.16 17.49
CA VAL A 40 2.71 12.22 16.44
C VAL A 40 2.11 11.84 15.09
N ASN A 41 1.31 10.79 15.00
CA ASN A 41 0.63 10.38 13.76
C ASN A 41 -0.28 11.48 13.20
N VAL A 42 -1.00 12.21 14.06
CA VAL A 42 -1.81 13.37 13.65
C VAL A 42 -0.93 14.49 13.10
N LEU A 43 0.13 14.86 13.82
CA LEU A 43 1.04 15.95 13.41
C LEU A 43 1.75 15.62 12.09
N VAL A 44 2.28 14.40 11.95
CA VAL A 44 2.97 14.00 10.72
C VAL A 44 1.99 13.89 9.56
N TYR A 45 0.75 13.46 9.77
CA TYR A 45 -0.26 13.45 8.71
C TYR A 45 -0.50 14.86 8.14
N PHE A 46 -0.66 15.88 8.99
CA PHE A 46 -0.85 17.24 8.51
C PHE A 46 0.41 17.81 7.85
N LEU A 47 1.61 17.45 8.34
CA LEU A 47 2.86 17.76 7.64
C LEU A 47 2.89 17.13 6.24
N PHE A 48 2.48 15.87 6.11
CA PHE A 48 2.46 15.14 4.85
C PHE A 48 1.48 15.75 3.84
N LEU A 49 0.25 16.03 4.30
CA LEU A 49 -0.78 16.69 3.52
C LEU A 49 -0.31 18.08 3.07
N GLY A 50 0.24 18.88 3.98
CA GLY A 50 0.78 20.20 3.69
C GLY A 50 1.92 20.16 2.67
N SER A 51 2.84 19.20 2.80
CA SER A 51 3.95 19.01 1.86
C SER A 51 3.46 18.69 0.44
N ASN A 52 2.41 17.88 0.30
CA ASN A 52 1.83 17.57 -1.01
C ASN A 52 1.03 18.76 -1.57
N ILE A 53 0.20 19.42 -0.76
CA ILE A 53 -0.54 20.63 -1.20
C ILE A 53 0.44 21.71 -1.67
N TYR A 54 1.56 21.89 -0.97
CA TYR A 54 2.58 22.86 -1.35
C TYR A 54 3.12 22.61 -2.76
N THR A 55 3.34 21.35 -3.18
CA THR A 55 3.86 21.07 -4.53
C THR A 55 2.85 21.38 -5.64
N TYR A 56 1.55 21.27 -5.36
CA TYR A 56 0.50 21.71 -6.27
C TYR A 56 0.41 23.23 -6.29
N ALA A 57 0.41 23.88 -5.12
CA ALA A 57 0.30 25.33 -4.98
C ALA A 57 1.52 26.07 -5.55
N SER A 58 2.71 25.48 -5.49
CA SER A 58 3.95 26.06 -6.04
C SER A 58 4.03 26.01 -7.58
N GLY A 59 3.06 25.40 -8.27
CA GLY A 59 3.01 25.32 -9.73
C GLY A 59 4.06 24.40 -10.37
N THR A 60 4.91 23.74 -9.57
CA THR A 60 6.04 22.92 -10.04
C THR A 60 5.63 21.52 -10.55
N THR A 61 4.39 21.09 -10.26
CA THR A 61 3.93 19.70 -10.49
C THR A 61 3.51 19.38 -11.92
N HIS A 62 3.16 20.37 -12.75
CA HIS A 62 2.53 20.09 -14.04
C HIS A 62 3.45 20.26 -15.25
N TYR A 63 4.46 21.14 -15.20
CA TYR A 63 5.24 21.51 -16.39
C TYR A 63 6.73 21.81 -16.15
N GLY A 64 7.22 21.81 -14.90
CA GLY A 64 8.55 22.33 -14.57
C GLY A 64 9.66 21.28 -14.43
N GLY A 65 9.31 19.98 -14.34
CA GLY A 65 10.26 18.90 -14.12
C GLY A 65 10.80 18.28 -15.42
N LYS A 66 11.83 17.46 -15.30
CA LYS A 66 12.31 16.61 -16.40
C LYS A 66 11.23 15.60 -16.79
N GLU A 67 10.59 15.83 -17.92
CA GLU A 67 9.66 14.89 -18.54
C GLU A 67 10.43 13.76 -19.23
N THR A 68 9.93 12.53 -19.08
CA THR A 68 10.55 11.32 -19.60
C THR A 68 9.50 10.46 -20.28
N TYR A 69 9.94 9.42 -21.00
CA TYR A 69 9.04 8.51 -21.70
C TYR A 69 8.26 7.53 -20.80
N ILE A 70 8.38 7.65 -19.47
CA ILE A 70 7.53 6.95 -18.49
C ILE A 70 6.68 7.94 -17.67
N THR A 71 6.80 9.25 -17.91
CA THR A 71 6.07 10.25 -17.14
C THR A 71 4.57 10.08 -17.37
N PRO A 72 3.77 9.91 -16.30
CA PRO A 72 2.32 9.79 -16.42
C PRO A 72 1.66 11.16 -16.60
N ALA A 73 0.43 11.16 -17.10
CA ALA A 73 -0.38 12.37 -17.21
C ALA A 73 -0.65 12.98 -15.82
N PRO A 74 -0.80 14.31 -15.69
CA PRO A 74 -0.93 14.95 -14.39
C PRO A 74 -2.09 14.44 -13.52
N TRP A 75 -3.18 13.98 -14.15
CA TRP A 75 -4.30 13.39 -13.43
C TRP A 75 -3.95 12.11 -12.67
N ALA A 76 -2.84 11.43 -12.99
CA ALA A 76 -2.36 10.27 -12.25
C ALA A 76 -2.19 10.58 -10.75
N PHE A 77 -1.72 11.79 -10.45
CA PHE A 77 -1.40 12.24 -9.11
C PHE A 77 -2.64 12.51 -8.25
N LEU A 78 -3.85 12.48 -8.81
CA LEU A 78 -5.11 12.52 -8.03
C LEU A 78 -5.21 11.35 -7.05
N ILE A 79 -4.49 10.26 -7.28
CA ILE A 79 -4.36 9.15 -6.33
C ILE A 79 -3.82 9.61 -4.97
N TRP A 80 -3.00 10.67 -4.92
CA TRP A 80 -2.58 11.25 -3.65
C TRP A 80 -3.76 11.78 -2.84
N SER A 81 -4.73 12.43 -3.46
CA SER A 81 -5.92 12.93 -2.77
C SER A 81 -6.69 11.79 -2.09
N LEU A 82 -6.81 10.65 -2.79
CA LEU A 82 -7.43 9.44 -2.24
C LEU A 82 -6.61 8.85 -1.09
N ILE A 83 -5.29 8.73 -1.24
CA ILE A 83 -4.39 8.25 -0.18
C ILE A 83 -4.50 9.14 1.06
N HIS A 84 -4.49 10.46 0.91
CA HIS A 84 -4.61 11.39 2.04
C HIS A 84 -5.97 11.26 2.74
N LEU A 85 -7.06 11.16 1.99
CA LEU A 85 -8.39 10.95 2.56
C LEU A 85 -8.46 9.66 3.39
N LEU A 86 -7.90 8.56 2.87
CA LEU A 86 -7.88 7.29 3.58
C LEU A 86 -6.97 7.32 4.81
N LEU A 87 -5.81 7.98 4.71
CA LEU A 87 -4.88 8.16 5.84
C LEU A 87 -5.44 9.09 6.92
N LEU A 88 -6.27 10.07 6.58
CA LEU A 88 -7.05 10.82 7.56
C LEU A 88 -7.95 9.87 8.35
N GLY A 89 -8.64 8.97 7.64
CA GLY A 89 -9.39 7.87 8.23
C GLY A 89 -8.53 7.01 9.16
N THR A 90 -7.33 6.60 8.74
CA THR A 90 -6.36 5.86 9.58
C THR A 90 -6.05 6.61 10.88
N VAL A 91 -5.70 7.89 10.77
CA VAL A 91 -5.30 8.75 11.90
C VAL A 91 -6.47 9.03 12.85
N VAL A 92 -7.71 9.04 12.37
CA VAL A 92 -8.90 9.10 13.23
C VAL A 92 -9.17 7.73 13.87
N TYR A 93 -9.08 6.66 13.08
CA TYR A 93 -9.43 5.30 13.50
C TYR A 93 -8.53 4.76 14.63
N GLN A 94 -7.27 5.20 14.73
CA GLN A 94 -6.37 4.81 15.82
C GLN A 94 -6.88 5.19 17.24
N PHE A 95 -7.79 6.16 17.35
CA PHE A 95 -8.41 6.57 18.63
C PHE A 95 -9.58 5.66 19.04
N PHE A 96 -10.05 4.82 18.11
CA PHE A 96 -11.18 3.92 18.30
C PHE A 96 -10.70 2.47 18.13
N GLY A 97 -11.11 1.78 17.06
CA GLY A 97 -10.78 0.36 16.82
C GLY A 97 -9.36 0.12 16.30
N GLY A 98 -8.69 1.13 15.74
CA GLY A 98 -7.43 0.96 15.02
C GLY A 98 -6.17 0.87 15.88
N LYS A 99 -6.26 1.01 17.20
CA LYS A 99 -5.09 1.09 18.10
C LYS A 99 -4.17 -0.12 17.99
N GLY A 100 -4.74 -1.33 17.99
CA GLY A 100 -3.95 -2.58 17.95
C GLY A 100 -3.10 -2.72 16.69
N VAL A 101 -3.59 -2.26 15.54
CA VAL A 101 -2.83 -2.36 14.29
C VAL A 101 -1.95 -1.12 14.07
N ILE A 102 -2.49 0.09 14.28
CA ILE A 102 -1.80 1.33 13.92
C ILE A 102 -0.72 1.70 14.95
N ILE A 103 -1.01 1.53 16.23
CA ILE A 103 -0.07 1.90 17.31
C ILE A 103 0.85 0.73 17.63
N ASP A 104 0.28 -0.45 17.89
CA ASP A 104 1.07 -1.58 18.38
C ASP A 104 1.79 -2.32 17.21
N GLY A 105 1.16 -2.42 16.04
CA GLY A 105 1.73 -3.07 14.85
C GLY A 105 2.61 -2.17 13.99
N ILE A 106 2.00 -1.19 13.32
CA ILE A 106 2.68 -0.24 12.42
C ILE A 106 3.70 0.58 13.22
N SER A 107 3.27 1.12 14.35
CA SER A 107 4.13 1.84 15.30
C SER A 107 4.85 3.04 14.62
N TRP A 108 6.08 3.34 15.03
CA TRP A 108 6.91 4.46 14.54
C TRP A 108 7.24 4.44 13.05
N ARG A 109 6.85 3.39 12.32
CA ARG A 109 7.05 3.29 10.87
C ARG A 109 6.22 4.30 10.10
N PHE A 110 5.02 4.64 10.56
CA PHE A 110 4.19 5.64 9.88
C PHE A 110 4.80 7.06 9.95
N PRO A 111 5.23 7.56 11.13
CA PRO A 111 6.00 8.81 11.21
C PRO A 111 7.27 8.80 10.35
N LEU A 112 8.04 7.71 10.38
CA LEU A 112 9.24 7.56 9.56
C LEU A 112 8.92 7.67 8.06
N LEU A 113 7.90 6.95 7.59
CA LEU A 113 7.43 6.99 6.22
C LEU A 113 7.10 8.43 5.79
N VAL A 114 6.36 9.16 6.62
CA VAL A 114 5.99 10.55 6.31
C VAL A 114 7.22 11.44 6.18
N VAL A 115 8.16 11.36 7.12
CA VAL A 115 9.39 12.17 7.07
C VAL A 115 10.20 11.87 5.81
N LEU A 116 10.39 10.59 5.49
CA LEU A 116 11.08 10.17 4.27
C LEU A 116 10.38 10.69 3.02
N ASN A 117 9.05 10.67 2.99
CA ASN A 117 8.30 11.18 1.84
C ASN A 117 8.40 12.71 1.72
N ALA A 118 8.30 13.45 2.82
CA ALA A 118 8.46 14.90 2.80
C ALA A 118 9.84 15.31 2.25
N ILE A 119 10.90 14.57 2.61
CA ILE A 119 12.24 14.78 2.05
C ILE A 119 12.25 14.43 0.55
N TYR A 120 11.75 13.25 0.16
CA TYR A 120 11.62 12.83 -1.24
C TYR A 120 10.98 13.92 -2.11
N VAL A 121 9.80 14.39 -1.71
CA VAL A 121 9.03 15.41 -2.42
C VAL A 121 9.83 16.72 -2.52
N ASN A 122 10.47 17.16 -1.43
CA ASN A 122 11.28 18.38 -1.43
C ASN A 122 12.45 18.32 -2.41
N VAL A 123 13.21 17.22 -2.41
CA VAL A 123 14.37 17.08 -3.32
C VAL A 123 13.92 16.88 -4.77
N TRP A 124 12.77 16.22 -4.97
CA TRP A 124 12.17 16.02 -6.29
C TRP A 124 11.71 17.34 -6.93
N VAL A 125 10.99 18.19 -6.17
CA VAL A 125 10.54 19.50 -6.66
C VAL A 125 11.73 20.40 -7.04
N LYS A 126 12.86 20.28 -6.33
CA LYS A 126 14.09 21.02 -6.65
C LYS A 126 14.87 20.45 -7.85
N GLY A 127 14.42 19.35 -8.44
CA GLY A 127 15.07 18.73 -9.60
C GLY A 127 16.29 17.87 -9.27
N TYR A 128 16.57 17.57 -7.99
CA TYR A 128 17.68 16.70 -7.58
C TYR A 128 17.32 15.21 -7.76
N TYR A 129 17.05 14.79 -9.00
CA TYR A 129 16.42 13.50 -9.29
C TYR A 129 17.21 12.26 -8.82
N PRO A 130 18.55 12.18 -8.91
CA PRO A 130 19.27 11.04 -8.33
C PRO A 130 19.11 10.92 -6.81
N VAL A 131 19.09 12.05 -6.09
CA VAL A 131 18.83 12.08 -4.65
C VAL A 131 17.36 11.72 -4.37
N ALA A 132 16.43 12.26 -5.17
CA ALA A 132 15.03 11.89 -5.10
C ALA A 132 14.83 10.39 -5.30
N PHE A 133 15.57 9.75 -6.22
CA PHE A 133 15.48 8.31 -6.44
C PHE A 133 15.90 7.51 -5.20
N VAL A 134 16.99 7.90 -4.53
CA VAL A 134 17.41 7.26 -3.26
C VAL A 134 16.31 7.37 -2.20
N PHE A 135 15.72 8.56 -2.02
CA PHE A 135 14.62 8.73 -1.09
C PHE A 135 13.34 8.00 -1.51
N ALA A 136 13.06 7.88 -2.81
CA ALA A 136 11.94 7.07 -3.31
C ALA A 136 12.10 5.59 -2.91
N LEU A 137 13.33 5.06 -2.93
CA LEU A 137 13.62 3.70 -2.44
C LEU A 137 13.42 3.58 -0.92
N PHE A 138 13.81 4.58 -0.14
CA PHE A 138 13.55 4.58 1.31
C PHE A 138 12.05 4.68 1.63
N VAL A 139 11.30 5.53 0.92
CA VAL A 139 9.84 5.61 1.03
C VAL A 139 9.24 4.26 0.66
N SER A 140 9.63 3.67 -0.47
CA SER A 140 9.16 2.35 -0.89
C SER A 140 9.42 1.30 0.17
N SER A 141 10.64 1.23 0.71
CA SER A 141 11.00 0.27 1.77
C SER A 141 10.15 0.46 3.04
N ALA A 142 9.95 1.71 3.48
CA ALA A 142 9.11 2.02 4.63
C ALA A 142 7.65 1.61 4.39
N VAL A 143 7.06 1.95 3.23
CA VAL A 143 5.69 1.53 2.87
C VAL A 143 5.61 0.00 2.78
N THR A 144 6.56 -0.67 2.13
CA THR A 144 6.58 -2.13 2.01
C THR A 144 6.61 -2.80 3.38
N HIS A 145 7.39 -2.27 4.33
CA HIS A 145 7.41 -2.82 5.68
C HIS A 145 6.07 -2.63 6.39
N ILE A 146 5.42 -1.47 6.26
CA ILE A 146 4.08 -1.24 6.82
C ILE A 146 3.07 -2.20 6.17
N TYR A 147 3.07 -2.26 4.84
CA TYR A 147 2.23 -3.16 4.05
C TYR A 147 2.37 -4.62 4.48
N TYR A 148 3.61 -5.09 4.65
CA TYR A 148 3.90 -6.44 5.11
C TYR A 148 3.36 -6.69 6.52
N VAL A 149 3.59 -5.75 7.45
CA VAL A 149 3.06 -5.88 8.83
C VAL A 149 1.54 -5.98 8.83
N VAL A 150 0.88 -5.08 8.11
CA VAL A 150 -0.58 -5.03 7.99
C VAL A 150 -1.11 -6.31 7.36
N LYS A 151 -0.58 -6.77 6.22
CA LYS A 151 -1.11 -7.95 5.52
C LYS A 151 -0.77 -9.28 6.19
N LYS A 152 0.41 -9.40 6.81
CA LYS A 152 0.90 -10.68 7.35
C LYS A 152 0.49 -10.93 8.80
N TYR A 153 0.53 -9.89 9.64
CA TYR A 153 0.35 -10.03 11.09
C TYR A 153 -0.99 -9.53 11.59
N HIS A 154 -1.78 -8.84 10.75
CA HIS A 154 -3.08 -8.31 11.14
C HIS A 154 -4.15 -8.73 10.14
N VAL A 155 -4.98 -9.70 10.53
CA VAL A 155 -6.19 -10.02 9.75
C VAL A 155 -7.22 -8.94 10.05
N SER A 156 -7.85 -8.39 9.01
CA SER A 156 -8.95 -7.44 9.17
C SER A 156 -10.08 -8.05 10.00
N GLU A 157 -10.35 -7.53 11.20
CA GLU A 157 -11.42 -8.04 12.07
C GLU A 157 -12.79 -7.44 11.70
N ASN A 158 -12.79 -6.26 11.07
CA ASN A 158 -14.01 -5.53 10.69
C ASN A 158 -13.79 -4.62 9.46
N LEU A 159 -14.84 -3.97 8.98
CA LEU A 159 -14.78 -3.06 7.82
C LEU A 159 -13.87 -1.84 8.07
N GLY A 160 -13.77 -1.35 9.30
CA GLY A 160 -12.88 -0.25 9.67
C GLY A 160 -11.41 -0.61 9.51
N ASP A 161 -11.01 -1.83 9.87
CA ASP A 161 -9.64 -2.31 9.62
C ASP A 161 -9.34 -2.38 8.12
N GLU A 162 -10.27 -2.94 7.32
CA GLU A 162 -10.10 -3.02 5.87
C GLU A 162 -9.99 -1.62 5.26
N LEU A 163 -10.91 -0.71 5.59
CA LEU A 163 -11.02 0.62 4.98
C LEU A 163 -9.93 1.60 5.44
N PHE A 164 -9.58 1.60 6.73
CA PHE A 164 -8.68 2.58 7.33
C PHE A 164 -7.29 2.05 7.64
N VAL A 165 -7.01 0.77 7.40
CA VAL A 165 -5.67 0.20 7.57
C VAL A 165 -5.22 -0.52 6.31
N HIS A 166 -5.93 -1.57 5.87
CA HIS A 166 -5.47 -2.36 4.72
C HIS A 166 -5.49 -1.55 3.41
N LEU A 167 -6.60 -0.87 3.13
CA LEU A 167 -6.81 -0.14 1.89
C LEU A 167 -5.80 1.01 1.69
N PRO A 168 -5.58 1.96 2.62
CA PRO A 168 -4.62 3.06 2.44
C PRO A 168 -3.20 2.57 2.19
N PHE A 169 -2.72 1.60 2.98
CA PHE A 169 -1.34 1.14 2.87
C PHE A 169 -1.12 0.23 1.66
N SER A 170 -2.13 -0.52 1.21
CA SER A 170 -2.09 -1.23 -0.08
C SER A 170 -2.02 -0.27 -1.26
N LEU A 171 -2.92 0.72 -1.30
CA LEU A 171 -2.97 1.72 -2.36
C LEU A 171 -1.65 2.53 -2.43
N TYR A 172 -1.14 2.94 -1.27
CA TYR A 172 0.12 3.67 -1.18
C TYR A 172 1.31 2.79 -1.59
N HIS A 173 1.32 1.49 -1.25
CA HIS A 173 2.37 0.59 -1.69
C HIS A 173 2.42 0.47 -3.22
N GLY A 174 1.29 0.20 -3.87
CA GLY A 174 1.21 0.14 -5.34
C GLY A 174 1.61 1.46 -5.99
N TRP A 175 1.15 2.60 -5.47
CA TRP A 175 1.53 3.92 -5.99
C TRP A 175 3.04 4.20 -5.84
N THR A 176 3.64 3.82 -4.71
CA THR A 176 5.07 4.06 -4.48
C THR A 176 5.94 3.22 -5.42
N THR A 177 5.52 2.01 -5.79
CA THR A 177 6.20 1.22 -6.83
C THR A 177 6.29 1.98 -8.15
N VAL A 178 5.21 2.66 -8.55
CA VAL A 178 5.19 3.49 -9.76
C VAL A 178 6.13 4.68 -9.59
N LEU A 179 6.09 5.38 -8.45
CA LEU A 179 6.96 6.53 -8.20
C LEU A 179 8.45 6.18 -8.24
N VAL A 180 8.85 5.01 -7.73
CA VAL A 180 10.24 4.55 -7.84
C VAL A 180 10.65 4.43 -9.31
N VAL A 181 9.81 3.81 -10.14
CA VAL A 181 10.06 3.68 -11.58
C VAL A 181 10.13 5.04 -12.25
N VAL A 182 9.12 5.89 -12.06
CA VAL A 182 9.09 7.25 -12.66
C VAL A 182 10.32 8.06 -12.24
N THR A 183 10.67 8.03 -10.95
CA THR A 183 11.83 8.77 -10.43
C THR A 183 13.13 8.21 -10.97
N ALA A 184 13.25 6.90 -11.21
CA ALA A 184 14.43 6.29 -11.83
C ALA A 184 14.67 6.86 -13.24
N PHE A 185 13.62 6.99 -14.05
CA PHE A 185 13.74 7.59 -15.38
C PHE A 185 14.04 9.09 -15.30
N GLN A 186 13.51 9.81 -14.31
CA GLN A 186 13.90 11.20 -14.12
C GLN A 186 15.37 11.33 -13.71
N ALA A 187 15.88 10.43 -12.87
CA ALA A 187 17.27 10.42 -12.45
C ALA A 187 18.22 10.07 -13.61
N PHE A 188 17.91 9.04 -14.39
CA PHE A 188 18.88 8.41 -15.30
C PHE A 188 18.47 8.38 -16.78
N GLY A 189 17.20 8.66 -17.09
CA GLY A 189 16.67 8.66 -18.46
C GLY A 189 16.95 9.96 -19.22
N VAL A 190 16.48 10.03 -20.46
CA VAL A 190 16.56 11.24 -21.30
C VAL A 190 15.39 12.17 -21.04
N ASN A 191 15.57 13.48 -21.26
CA ASN A 191 14.47 14.44 -21.24
C ASN A 191 13.74 14.40 -22.59
N ALA A 192 12.45 14.03 -22.55
CA ALA A 192 11.61 13.89 -23.74
C ALA A 192 11.39 15.22 -24.49
N ALA A 193 11.51 16.36 -23.80
CA ALA A 193 11.37 17.69 -24.41
C ALA A 193 12.56 18.05 -25.32
N THR A 194 13.74 17.47 -25.09
CA THR A 194 14.97 17.80 -25.83
C THR A 194 15.53 16.64 -26.64
N HIS A 195 15.15 15.39 -26.34
CA HIS A 195 15.67 14.19 -26.97
C HIS A 195 14.54 13.23 -27.35
N GLY A 196 14.55 12.78 -28.61
CA GLY A 196 13.68 11.72 -29.09
C GLY A 196 13.96 10.36 -28.42
N ALA A 197 12.97 9.46 -28.43
CA ALA A 197 13.13 8.11 -27.88
C ALA A 197 14.07 7.26 -28.75
N GLY A 198 15.32 7.13 -28.31
CA GLY A 198 16.29 6.18 -28.89
C GLY A 198 15.93 4.72 -28.60
N ILE A 199 16.65 3.78 -29.22
CA ILE A 199 16.39 2.34 -29.07
C ILE A 199 16.47 1.89 -27.60
N TRP A 200 17.50 2.31 -26.87
CA TRP A 200 17.67 1.96 -25.46
C TRP A 200 16.59 2.58 -24.57
N THR A 201 16.18 3.82 -24.84
CA THR A 201 15.05 4.45 -24.16
C THR A 201 13.78 3.62 -24.33
N LYS A 202 13.48 3.19 -25.55
CA LYS A 202 12.31 2.32 -25.83
C LYS A 202 12.40 0.99 -25.09
N VAL A 203 13.56 0.33 -25.11
CA VAL A 203 13.79 -0.95 -24.41
C VAL A 203 13.58 -0.80 -22.90
N PHE A 204 14.21 0.18 -22.26
CA PHE A 204 14.08 0.37 -20.82
C PHE A 204 12.66 0.76 -20.41
N VAL A 205 11.99 1.63 -21.17
CA VAL A 205 10.59 1.98 -20.92
C VAL A 205 9.69 0.75 -21.05
N PHE A 206 9.91 -0.09 -22.07
CA PHE A 206 9.15 -1.34 -22.21
C PHE A 206 9.36 -2.27 -21.02
N LEU A 207 10.61 -2.47 -20.57
CA LEU A 207 10.91 -3.28 -19.39
C LEU A 207 10.27 -2.71 -18.12
N ALA A 208 10.23 -1.39 -17.98
CA ALA A 208 9.58 -0.72 -16.86
C ALA A 208 8.06 -0.91 -16.87
N LEU A 209 7.41 -0.78 -18.03
CA LEU A 209 5.98 -1.04 -18.19
C LEU A 209 5.64 -2.51 -17.91
N PHE A 210 6.45 -3.44 -18.43
CA PHE A 210 6.34 -4.87 -18.16
C PHE A 210 6.51 -5.19 -16.65
N PHE A 211 7.49 -4.57 -16.00
CA PHE A 211 7.69 -4.72 -14.55
C PHE A 211 6.48 -4.23 -13.75
N LEU A 212 5.92 -3.06 -14.10
CA LEU A 212 4.73 -2.54 -13.45
C LEU A 212 3.54 -3.48 -13.65
N GLU A 213 3.29 -3.91 -14.89
CA GLU A 213 2.21 -4.84 -15.20
C GLU A 213 2.34 -6.19 -14.45
N GLY A 214 3.54 -6.79 -14.44
CA GLY A 214 3.82 -8.01 -13.69
C GLY A 214 3.66 -7.83 -12.17
N THR A 215 3.94 -6.62 -11.67
CA THR A 215 3.66 -6.27 -10.26
C THR A 215 2.15 -6.19 -9.99
N ALA A 216 1.35 -5.64 -10.91
CA ALA A 216 -0.11 -5.65 -10.79
C ALA A 216 -0.68 -7.08 -10.74
N ALA A 217 -0.13 -8.00 -11.55
CA ALA A 217 -0.46 -9.42 -11.49
C ALA A 217 -0.09 -10.02 -10.13
N THR A 218 1.11 -9.72 -9.61
CA THR A 218 1.58 -10.20 -8.31
C THR A 218 0.64 -9.77 -7.18
N TYR A 219 0.17 -8.51 -7.17
CA TYR A 219 -0.85 -8.06 -6.21
C TYR A 219 -2.16 -8.85 -6.37
N ALA A 220 -2.63 -9.04 -7.60
CA ALA A 220 -3.85 -9.79 -7.84
C ALA A 220 -3.76 -11.26 -7.39
N PHE A 221 -2.58 -11.88 -7.39
CA PHE A 221 -2.36 -13.27 -6.95
C PHE A 221 -1.73 -13.39 -5.55
N SER A 222 -1.54 -12.28 -4.83
CA SER A 222 -0.90 -12.29 -3.50
C SER A 222 -1.69 -13.03 -2.41
N SER A 223 -2.99 -13.22 -2.63
CA SER A 223 -3.91 -14.00 -1.81
C SER A 223 -5.07 -14.54 -2.67
N PRO A 224 -5.94 -15.44 -2.14
CA PRO A 224 -7.12 -15.89 -2.86
C PRO A 224 -7.99 -14.74 -3.38
N GLU A 225 -8.25 -13.75 -2.52
CA GLU A 225 -8.98 -12.53 -2.88
C GLU A 225 -8.16 -11.53 -3.71
N GLY A 226 -6.82 -11.57 -3.62
CA GLY A 226 -5.92 -10.61 -4.24
C GLY A 226 -5.85 -9.27 -3.48
N ASP A 227 -4.97 -8.39 -3.95
CA ASP A 227 -4.79 -7.04 -3.39
C ASP A 227 -5.27 -5.96 -4.37
N LEU A 228 -6.58 -5.72 -4.36
CA LEU A 228 -7.26 -4.84 -5.29
C LEU A 228 -6.72 -3.38 -5.29
N PRO A 229 -6.52 -2.70 -4.13
CA PRO A 229 -6.11 -1.30 -4.14
C PRO A 229 -4.73 -1.10 -4.78
N ALA A 230 -3.75 -1.95 -4.45
CA ALA A 230 -2.43 -1.89 -5.06
C ALA A 230 -2.48 -2.17 -6.57
N SER A 231 -3.22 -3.19 -7.04
CA SER A 231 -3.41 -3.46 -8.47
C SER A 231 -4.05 -2.26 -9.20
N ILE A 232 -5.04 -1.60 -8.59
CA ILE A 232 -5.67 -0.39 -9.16
C ILE A 232 -4.66 0.74 -9.30
N ALA A 233 -3.81 0.99 -8.30
CA ALA A 233 -2.79 2.04 -8.38
C ALA A 233 -1.86 1.87 -9.59
N ILE A 234 -1.45 0.62 -9.86
CA ILE A 234 -0.62 0.32 -11.02
C ILE A 234 -1.38 0.52 -12.34
N ALA A 235 -2.59 -0.07 -12.47
CA ALA A 235 -3.39 0.04 -13.68
C ALA A 235 -3.73 1.50 -14.02
N TRP A 236 -4.14 2.28 -13.01
CA TRP A 236 -4.36 3.72 -13.09
C TRP A 236 -3.15 4.46 -13.66
N SER A 237 -1.96 4.12 -13.17
CA SER A 237 -0.71 4.73 -13.60
C SER A 237 -0.35 4.37 -15.03
N LEU A 238 -0.54 3.11 -15.45
CA LEU A 238 -0.28 2.68 -16.82
C LEU A 238 -1.19 3.41 -17.84
N PHE A 239 -2.47 3.62 -17.51
CA PHE A 239 -3.35 4.46 -18.32
C PHE A 239 -2.88 5.91 -18.38
N ALA A 240 -2.38 6.45 -17.28
CA ALA A 240 -1.86 7.81 -17.27
C ALA A 240 -0.58 7.96 -18.09
N ILE A 241 0.30 6.94 -18.08
CA ILE A 241 1.47 6.90 -18.96
C ILE A 241 1.00 6.86 -20.42
N PHE A 242 0.07 5.97 -20.77
CA PHE A 242 -0.52 5.95 -22.12
C PHE A 242 -1.07 7.32 -22.55
N ALA A 243 -1.84 7.97 -21.68
CA ALA A 243 -2.47 9.26 -21.99
C ALA A 243 -1.46 10.39 -22.20
N GLN A 244 -0.33 10.38 -21.49
CA GLN A 244 0.72 11.40 -21.63
C GLN A 244 1.61 11.16 -22.84
N GLN A 245 1.96 9.90 -23.10
CA GLN A 245 3.01 9.56 -24.05
C GLN A 245 2.48 9.60 -25.49
N SER A 246 2.66 10.72 -26.18
CA SER A 246 2.28 10.88 -27.60
C SER A 246 3.49 10.98 -28.56
N GLY A 247 4.67 11.33 -28.06
CA GLY A 247 5.87 11.55 -28.87
C GLY A 247 6.58 10.28 -29.39
N SER A 248 6.19 9.10 -28.92
CA SER A 248 6.73 7.82 -29.38
C SER A 248 5.61 6.79 -29.48
N GLY A 249 5.24 6.42 -30.71
CA GLY A 249 4.16 5.45 -30.94
C GLY A 249 4.41 4.09 -30.27
N PHE A 250 5.67 3.64 -30.24
CA PHE A 250 6.03 2.40 -29.53
C PHE A 250 5.69 2.48 -28.04
N VAL A 251 6.13 3.55 -27.36
CA VAL A 251 5.88 3.74 -25.92
C VAL A 251 4.38 3.90 -25.65
N HIS A 252 3.69 4.72 -26.46
CA HIS A 252 2.26 4.95 -26.36
C HIS A 252 1.47 3.64 -26.39
N TRP A 253 1.63 2.85 -27.45
CA TRP A 253 0.87 1.62 -27.64
C TRP A 253 1.29 0.51 -26.67
N SER A 254 2.59 0.41 -26.31
CA SER A 254 3.01 -0.52 -25.26
C SER A 254 2.36 -0.19 -23.92
N ALA A 255 2.30 1.08 -23.52
CA ALA A 255 1.65 1.50 -22.28
C ALA A 255 0.15 1.14 -22.29
N LEU A 256 -0.56 1.30 -23.41
CA LEU A 256 -1.96 0.90 -23.53
C LEU A 256 -2.14 -0.61 -23.35
N VAL A 257 -1.33 -1.41 -24.03
CA VAL A 257 -1.41 -2.88 -23.95
C VAL A 257 -1.21 -3.33 -22.50
N PHE A 258 -0.17 -2.84 -21.83
CA PHE A 258 0.07 -3.16 -20.43
C PHE A 258 -1.01 -2.61 -19.49
N ALA A 259 -1.61 -1.45 -19.77
CA ALA A 259 -2.74 -0.92 -19.02
C ALA A 259 -3.97 -1.83 -19.13
N ILE A 260 -4.28 -2.33 -20.32
CA ILE A 260 -5.39 -3.27 -20.55
C ILE A 260 -5.14 -4.61 -19.85
N LEU A 261 -3.92 -5.14 -19.92
CA LEU A 261 -3.55 -6.36 -19.17
C LEU A 261 -3.68 -6.14 -17.66
N ALA A 262 -3.26 -4.99 -17.15
CA ALA A 262 -3.43 -4.65 -15.74
C ALA A 262 -4.91 -4.60 -15.31
N LEU A 263 -5.84 -4.21 -16.19
CA LEU A 263 -7.29 -4.29 -15.88
C LEU A 263 -7.79 -5.72 -15.71
N VAL A 264 -7.20 -6.70 -16.40
CA VAL A 264 -7.53 -8.12 -16.20
C VAL A 264 -7.19 -8.52 -14.76
N TRP A 265 -6.04 -8.06 -14.24
CA TRP A 265 -5.62 -8.33 -12.87
C TRP A 265 -6.48 -7.61 -11.83
N VAL A 266 -6.86 -6.36 -12.10
CA VAL A 266 -7.85 -5.63 -11.28
C VAL A 266 -9.18 -6.40 -11.25
N SER A 267 -9.65 -6.91 -12.39
CA SER A 267 -10.88 -7.70 -12.49
C SER A 267 -10.78 -9.01 -11.71
N LYS A 268 -9.64 -9.71 -11.75
CA LYS A 268 -9.38 -10.90 -10.93
C LYS A 268 -9.46 -10.59 -9.44
N ALA A 269 -8.79 -9.52 -8.99
CA ALA A 269 -8.79 -9.12 -7.58
C ALA A 269 -10.20 -8.69 -7.12
N ALA A 270 -10.94 -7.97 -7.96
CA ALA A 270 -12.33 -7.60 -7.69
C ALA A 270 -13.24 -8.84 -7.57
N TYR A 271 -13.07 -9.82 -8.47
CA TYR A 271 -13.79 -11.09 -8.41
C TYR A 271 -13.44 -11.89 -7.14
N GLY A 272 -12.16 -11.96 -6.79
CA GLY A 272 -11.71 -12.62 -5.56
C GLY A 272 -12.33 -12.01 -4.30
N LEU A 273 -12.36 -10.69 -4.20
CA LEU A 273 -13.02 -9.97 -3.11
C LEU A 273 -14.54 -10.21 -3.10
N PHE A 274 -15.18 -10.22 -4.27
CA PHE A 274 -16.62 -10.49 -4.40
C PHE A 274 -16.97 -11.91 -3.93
N VAL A 275 -16.21 -12.93 -4.33
CA VAL A 275 -16.39 -14.32 -3.88
C VAL A 275 -16.20 -14.42 -2.37
N ARG A 276 -15.17 -13.77 -1.79
CA ARG A 276 -14.97 -13.70 -0.34
C ARG A 276 -16.18 -13.12 0.38
N SER A 277 -16.74 -12.01 -0.13
CA SER A 277 -17.91 -11.36 0.47
C SER A 277 -19.17 -12.24 0.45
N ARG A 278 -19.32 -13.09 -0.56
CA ARG A 278 -20.45 -14.05 -0.66
C ARG A 278 -20.22 -15.34 0.12
N GLY A 279 -18.98 -15.82 0.20
CA GLY A 279 -18.58 -16.99 0.99
C GLY A 279 -18.65 -16.74 2.51
N GLY A 280 -18.46 -15.50 2.95
CA GLY A 280 -18.65 -15.08 4.35
C GLY A 280 -20.10 -15.20 4.86
N ILE A 281 -21.08 -15.45 3.99
CA ILE A 281 -22.47 -15.76 4.38
C ILE A 281 -22.66 -17.28 4.60
N ARG A 282 -21.67 -18.14 4.27
CA ARG A 282 -21.88 -19.59 4.19
C ARG A 282 -20.90 -20.52 4.93
N LEU A 283 -19.91 -20.04 5.68
CA LEU A 283 -19.03 -20.95 6.41
C LEU A 283 -18.76 -20.47 7.85
N HIS A 284 -19.40 -21.14 8.81
CA HIS A 284 -18.97 -21.18 10.19
C HIS A 284 -17.61 -21.88 10.29
N ASP A 285 -16.61 -21.15 10.79
CA ASP A 285 -15.51 -21.49 11.71
C ASP A 285 -14.76 -22.85 11.72
N GLU A 286 -15.05 -23.85 10.87
CA GLU A 286 -14.43 -25.17 11.04
C GLU A 286 -13.14 -25.39 10.23
N GLU A 287 -12.87 -24.60 9.19
CA GLU A 287 -11.75 -24.88 8.26
C GLU A 287 -10.46 -24.08 8.56
N ARG A 288 -10.44 -23.26 9.62
CA ARG A 288 -9.26 -22.48 10.05
C ARG A 288 -8.72 -22.92 11.41
N ALA A 289 -8.89 -24.18 11.79
CA ALA A 289 -8.13 -24.74 12.90
C ALA A 289 -6.67 -24.98 12.45
N PRO A 290 -5.67 -24.49 13.20
CA PRO A 290 -4.28 -24.89 12.96
C PRO A 290 -4.18 -26.41 13.09
N LEU A 291 -3.49 -27.06 12.15
CA LEU A 291 -3.14 -28.48 12.28
C LEU A 291 -2.30 -28.64 13.56
N VAL A 292 -2.94 -29.14 14.61
CA VAL A 292 -2.25 -29.61 15.80
C VAL A 292 -1.46 -30.84 15.37
N PRO A 293 -0.13 -30.88 15.51
CA PRO A 293 0.60 -32.13 15.32
C PRO A 293 0.08 -33.12 16.35
N GLY A 294 -0.56 -34.19 15.87
CA GLY A 294 -1.10 -35.24 16.72
C GLY A 294 0.01 -36.17 17.21
N ALA A 295 -0.02 -36.41 18.53
CA ALA A 295 0.61 -37.49 19.31
C ALA A 295 2.14 -37.58 19.35
#